data_AF-A0A7X2TTB0-F1
#
_entry.id   AF-A0A7X2TTB0-F1
#
_cell.length_a   1.000
_cell.length_b   1.000
_cell.length_c   1.000
_cell.angle_alpha   90.00
_cell.angle_beta   90.00
_cell.angle_gamma   90.00
#
_symmetry.space_group_name_H-M   'P 1'
#
loop_
_entity.id
_entity.type
_entity.pdbx_description
1 polymer ?
#
loop_
_entity_poly.entity_id
_entity_poly.type
_entity_poly.pdbx_seq_one_letter_code
_entity_poly.pdbx_strand_id
1 'polypeptide(L)'
;MRKKIVELACGKCARFNDSHLTEKLGEEEGVEVSRETVRRILRRAGVRSPQRRRAPKYGWSRERKPRKGMMVQTGASREDWLEGRGPVLTLIGYQDDASSEVLAARFQIEGEDTIGYLRQLRVMVETYGVPVAVYQDQHGTFQRNDKNWSVEEELKGRQTPTP
;
A
#
# COMPACT_ATOMS: atom_id res chain seq x y z
N MET A 1 27.36 25.93 -3.17
CA MET A 1 26.57 25.02 -2.28
C MET A 1 25.22 25.61 -1.85
N ARG A 2 25.16 26.68 -1.04
CA ARG A 2 23.86 27.23 -0.53
C ARG A 2 22.89 27.69 -1.62
N LYS A 3 23.39 28.41 -2.65
CA LYS A 3 22.57 28.87 -3.79
C LYS A 3 21.98 27.69 -4.58
N LYS A 4 22.79 26.67 -4.86
CA LYS A 4 22.39 25.43 -5.57
C LYS A 4 21.25 24.69 -4.86
N ILE A 5 21.31 24.58 -3.52
CA ILE A 5 20.23 23.96 -2.71
C ILE A 5 18.91 24.74 -2.84
N VAL A 6 18.96 26.07 -2.81
CA VAL A 6 17.76 26.92 -2.95
C VAL A 6 17.20 26.85 -4.37
N GLU A 7 18.06 26.84 -5.39
CA GLU A 7 17.67 26.74 -6.79
C GLU A 7 16.99 25.40 -7.11
N LEU A 8 17.56 24.28 -6.63
CA LEU A 8 16.94 22.95 -6.74
C LEU A 8 15.60 22.89 -6.01
N ALA A 9 15.52 23.46 -4.80
CA ALA A 9 14.29 23.47 -4.01
C ALA A 9 13.19 24.35 -4.61
N CYS A 10 13.52 25.41 -5.36
CA CYS A 10 12.53 26.26 -6.02
C CYS A 10 12.17 25.77 -7.44
N GLY A 11 13.03 24.97 -8.07
CA GLY A 11 12.86 24.44 -9.42
C GLY A 11 12.48 22.96 -9.44
N LYS A 12 13.46 22.12 -9.82
CA LYS A 12 13.29 20.68 -10.08
C LYS A 12 12.63 19.92 -8.90
N CYS A 13 12.90 20.35 -7.67
CA CYS A 13 12.42 19.72 -6.45
C CYS A 13 11.36 20.55 -5.69
N ALA A 14 10.62 21.43 -6.39
CA ALA A 14 9.64 22.34 -5.76
C ALA A 14 8.55 21.68 -4.91
N ARG A 15 8.28 20.38 -5.11
CA ARG A 15 7.30 19.62 -4.32
C ARG A 15 7.92 18.79 -3.20
N PHE A 16 9.24 18.73 -3.10
CA PHE A 16 9.89 17.86 -2.14
C PHE A 16 9.89 18.49 -0.75
N ASN A 17 9.62 17.66 0.26
CA ASN A 17 9.84 18.05 1.63
C ASN A 17 11.35 18.09 1.94
N ASP A 18 11.74 18.68 3.07
CA ASP A 18 13.15 18.90 3.40
C ASP A 18 13.95 17.58 3.50
N SER A 19 13.28 16.47 3.89
CA SER A 19 13.91 15.13 3.94
C SER A 19 14.16 14.57 2.54
N HIS A 20 13.13 14.54 1.70
CA HIS A 20 13.23 14.00 0.34
C HIS A 20 14.21 14.82 -0.53
N LEU A 21 14.26 16.15 -0.34
CA LEU A 21 15.29 16.98 -0.98
C LEU A 21 16.71 16.59 -0.53
N THR A 22 16.89 16.23 0.73
CA THR A 22 18.20 15.82 1.27
C THR A 22 18.65 14.50 0.66
N GLU A 23 17.75 13.53 0.54
CA GLU A 23 18.02 12.25 -0.14
C GLU A 23 18.41 12.48 -1.60
N LYS A 24 17.65 13.30 -2.33
CA LYS A 24 17.91 13.60 -3.74
C LYS A 24 19.21 14.39 -3.98
N LEU A 25 19.60 15.24 -3.03
CA LEU A 25 20.90 15.91 -3.05
C LEU A 25 22.06 14.90 -2.93
N GLY A 26 21.90 13.85 -2.13
CA GLY A 26 22.89 12.77 -2.02
C GLY A 26 22.93 11.89 -3.27
N GLU A 27 21.77 11.43 -3.73
CA GLU A 27 21.65 10.48 -4.85
C GLU A 27 22.02 11.09 -6.21
N GLU A 28 21.47 12.25 -6.56
CA GLU A 28 21.57 12.80 -7.92
C GLU A 28 22.70 13.81 -8.08
N GLU A 29 23.05 14.50 -6.99
CA GLU A 29 23.98 15.64 -7.03
C GLU A 29 25.29 15.37 -6.27
N GLY A 30 25.42 14.22 -5.60
CA GLY A 30 26.60 13.83 -4.82
C GLY A 30 26.89 14.77 -3.64
N VAL A 31 25.90 15.51 -3.16
CA VAL A 31 26.05 16.47 -2.07
C VAL A 31 25.56 15.85 -0.76
N GLU A 32 26.50 15.32 0.02
CA GLU A 32 26.22 14.87 1.38
C GLU A 32 26.06 16.06 2.33
N VAL A 33 24.82 16.37 2.69
CA VAL A 33 24.49 17.37 3.70
C VAL A 33 23.44 16.82 4.65
N SER A 34 23.56 17.17 5.93
CA SER A 34 22.50 16.82 6.88
C SER A 34 21.20 17.55 6.54
N ARG A 35 20.08 16.88 6.79
CA ARG A 35 18.73 17.43 6.64
C ARG A 35 18.58 18.79 7.36
N GLU A 36 19.14 18.93 8.55
CA GLU A 36 19.06 20.19 9.31
C GLU A 36 19.85 21.33 8.64
N THR A 37 20.94 21.01 7.94
CA THR A 37 21.67 22.00 7.13
C THR A 37 20.82 22.47 5.95
N VAL A 38 20.20 21.54 5.22
CA VAL A 38 19.27 21.85 4.12
C VAL A 38 18.11 22.70 4.63
N ARG A 39 17.45 22.27 5.70
CA ARG A 39 16.35 23.01 6.34
C ARG A 39 16.77 24.43 6.72
N ARG A 40 17.90 24.61 7.41
CA ARG A 40 18.39 25.94 7.82
C ARG A 40 18.67 26.86 6.64
N ILE A 41 19.25 26.33 5.56
CA ILE A 41 19.50 27.08 4.32
C ILE A 41 18.18 27.53 3.70
N LEU A 42 17.21 26.62 3.55
CA LEU A 42 15.91 26.93 2.96
C LEU A 42 15.13 27.96 3.80
N ARG A 43 15.10 27.80 5.12
CA ARG A 43 14.40 28.75 6.01
C ARG A 43 15.04 30.14 5.98
N ARG A 44 16.37 30.23 5.91
CA ARG A 44 17.07 31.52 5.75
C ARG A 44 16.80 32.17 4.39
N ALA A 45 16.55 31.37 3.36
CA ALA A 45 16.15 31.83 2.03
C ALA A 45 14.63 32.08 1.88
N GLY A 46 13.84 31.97 2.96
CA GLY A 46 12.39 32.16 2.92
C GLY A 46 11.59 30.99 2.33
N VAL A 47 12.27 29.90 1.94
CA VAL A 47 11.64 28.72 1.35
C VAL A 47 11.08 27.82 2.46
N ARG A 48 9.75 27.66 2.45
CA ARG A 48 9.04 26.76 3.37
C ARG A 48 8.91 25.38 2.75
N SER A 49 8.88 24.34 3.59
CA SER A 49 8.63 22.99 3.09
C SER A 49 7.22 22.93 2.48
N PRO A 50 7.07 22.50 1.22
CA PRO A 50 5.77 22.45 0.53
C PRO A 50 4.76 21.56 1.26
N GLN A 51 5.26 20.56 1.97
CA GLN A 51 4.46 19.53 2.61
C GLN A 51 4.74 19.52 4.12
N ARG A 52 3.70 19.80 4.91
CA ARG A 52 3.77 19.58 6.36
C ARG A 52 3.64 18.09 6.64
N ARG A 53 4.52 17.55 7.47
CA ARG A 53 4.36 16.21 8.04
C ARG A 53 3.00 16.18 8.76
N ARG A 54 2.08 15.35 8.28
CA ARG A 54 0.83 15.07 9.01
C ARG A 54 1.22 14.39 10.32
N ALA A 55 0.62 14.80 11.44
CA ALA A 55 0.79 14.09 12.69
C ALA A 55 0.40 12.62 12.46
N PRO A 56 1.12 11.65 13.07
CA PRO A 56 0.71 10.26 13.01
C PRO A 56 -0.74 10.19 13.52
N LYS A 57 -1.67 9.75 12.67
CA LYS A 57 -2.96 9.32 13.17
C LYS A 57 -2.70 8.00 13.87
N TYR A 58 -3.03 7.91 15.16
CA TYR A 58 -3.04 6.64 15.86
C TYR A 58 -3.99 5.71 15.10
N GLY A 59 -3.45 4.69 14.45
CA GLY A 59 -4.24 3.68 13.77
C GLY A 59 -4.93 2.84 14.84
N TRP A 60 -6.25 2.89 14.88
CA TRP A 60 -7.02 1.99 15.73
C TRP A 60 -6.84 0.58 15.19
N SER A 61 -6.14 -0.27 15.94
CA SER A 61 -6.17 -1.70 15.68
C SER A 61 -7.45 -2.26 16.28
N ARG A 62 -8.19 -3.04 15.48
CA ARG A 62 -9.34 -3.78 16.01
C ARG A 62 -8.86 -4.92 16.89
N GLU A 63 -9.66 -5.30 17.87
CA GLU A 63 -9.42 -6.54 18.60
C GLU A 63 -9.58 -7.76 17.67
N ARG A 64 -8.79 -8.81 17.94
CA ARG A 64 -8.91 -10.10 17.26
C ARG A 64 -10.22 -10.79 17.67
N LYS A 65 -10.78 -11.60 16.78
CA LYS A 65 -11.92 -12.44 17.10
C LYS A 65 -11.54 -13.47 18.17
N PRO A 66 -12.48 -13.87 19.04
CA PRO A 66 -12.17 -14.73 20.18
C PRO A 66 -12.00 -16.22 19.80
N ARG A 67 -12.39 -16.64 18.60
CA ARG A 67 -12.36 -18.05 18.18
C ARG A 67 -11.95 -18.20 16.72
N LYS A 68 -11.21 -19.28 16.43
CA LYS A 68 -10.86 -19.71 15.07
C LYS A 68 -12.11 -19.87 14.21
N GLY A 69 -12.05 -19.46 12.95
CA GLY A 69 -13.13 -19.52 11.97
C GLY A 69 -14.13 -18.36 12.06
N MET A 70 -14.07 -17.51 13.09
CA MET A 70 -14.97 -16.35 13.18
C MET A 70 -14.62 -15.24 12.18
N MET A 71 -13.35 -15.12 11.82
CA MET A 71 -12.90 -14.20 10.79
C MET A 71 -11.61 -14.71 10.18
N VAL A 72 -11.56 -14.72 8.86
CA VAL A 72 -10.36 -15.03 8.09
C VAL A 72 -9.97 -13.80 7.30
N GLN A 73 -8.73 -13.36 7.45
CA GLN A 73 -8.18 -12.27 6.66
C GLN A 73 -7.59 -12.82 5.36
N THR A 74 -7.87 -12.17 4.25
CA THR A 74 -7.32 -12.54 2.93
C THR A 74 -6.60 -11.37 2.28
N GLY A 75 -5.56 -11.68 1.53
CA GLY A 75 -4.72 -10.69 0.86
C GLY A 75 -3.77 -11.34 -0.14
N ALA A 76 -3.14 -10.49 -0.96
CA ALA A 76 -2.12 -10.92 -1.90
C ALA A 76 -0.89 -10.01 -1.85
N SER A 77 0.25 -10.55 -2.25
CA SER A 77 1.51 -9.80 -2.35
C SER A 77 2.32 -10.30 -3.54
N ARG A 78 2.58 -9.38 -4.48
CA ARG A 78 3.33 -9.63 -5.70
C ARG A 78 4.74 -9.08 -5.56
N GLU A 79 5.72 -9.95 -5.44
CA GLU A 79 7.12 -9.60 -5.16
C GLU A 79 8.08 -10.57 -5.86
N ASP A 80 9.37 -10.21 -5.88
CA ASP A 80 10.46 -11.11 -6.27
C ASP A 80 10.81 -12.07 -5.12
N TRP A 81 9.86 -12.95 -4.78
CA TRP A 81 9.97 -13.91 -3.68
C TRP A 81 11.17 -14.86 -3.79
N LEU A 82 11.75 -14.99 -4.98
CA LEU A 82 12.87 -15.87 -5.25
C LEU A 82 14.19 -15.11 -5.38
N GLU A 83 14.21 -13.80 -5.17
CA GLU A 83 15.41 -12.95 -5.19
C GLU A 83 16.20 -13.12 -6.50
N GLY A 84 15.52 -13.04 -7.64
CA GLY A 84 16.11 -13.17 -8.98
C GLY A 84 16.39 -14.61 -9.42
N ARG A 85 16.08 -15.62 -8.60
CA ARG A 85 16.22 -17.05 -8.97
C ARG A 85 15.02 -17.59 -9.74
N GLY A 86 14.01 -16.77 -10.00
CA GLY A 86 12.82 -17.17 -10.73
C GLY A 86 11.94 -15.97 -11.10
N PRO A 87 10.73 -16.21 -11.62
CA PRO A 87 9.81 -15.13 -11.95
C PRO A 87 9.32 -14.41 -10.69
N VAL A 88 8.87 -13.17 -10.84
CA VAL A 88 8.04 -12.48 -9.84
C VAL A 88 6.77 -13.28 -9.61
N LEU A 89 6.44 -13.54 -8.35
CA LEU A 89 5.30 -14.36 -7.95
C LEU A 89 4.29 -13.54 -7.15
N THR A 90 3.03 -13.91 -7.26
CA THR A 90 1.96 -13.44 -6.38
C THR A 90 1.66 -14.51 -5.35
N LEU A 91 1.81 -14.18 -4.07
CA LEU A 91 1.30 -15.00 -2.96
C LEU A 91 -0.14 -14.60 -2.67
N ILE A 92 -1.06 -15.56 -2.67
CA ILE A 92 -2.44 -15.37 -2.19
C ILE A 92 -2.62 -16.18 -0.91
N GLY A 93 -3.11 -15.55 0.16
CA GLY A 93 -3.19 -16.16 1.48
C GLY A 93 -4.49 -15.88 2.22
N TYR A 94 -4.91 -16.86 3.03
CA TYR A 94 -5.99 -16.79 3.99
C TYR A 94 -5.43 -17.10 5.39
N GLN A 95 -5.56 -16.15 6.32
CA GLN A 95 -5.07 -16.28 7.69
C GLN A 95 -6.22 -16.12 8.69
N ASP A 96 -6.32 -17.03 9.66
CA ASP A 96 -7.29 -16.90 10.74
C ASP A 96 -6.95 -15.73 11.66
N ASP A 97 -7.96 -14.91 11.96
CA ASP A 97 -7.79 -13.72 12.78
C ASP A 97 -7.49 -14.02 14.26
N ALA A 98 -8.07 -15.09 14.80
CA ALA A 98 -7.95 -15.44 16.21
C ALA A 98 -6.61 -16.14 16.49
N SER A 99 -6.25 -17.13 15.66
CA SER A 99 -5.05 -17.96 15.87
C SER A 99 -3.82 -17.50 15.09
N SER A 100 -3.96 -16.61 14.11
CA SER A 100 -2.91 -16.28 13.11
C SER A 100 -2.49 -17.45 12.23
N GLU A 101 -3.23 -18.55 12.22
CA GLU A 101 -2.92 -19.73 11.42
C GLU A 101 -3.18 -19.46 9.94
N VAL A 102 -2.24 -19.84 9.08
CA VAL A 102 -2.40 -19.76 7.62
C VAL A 102 -3.25 -20.95 7.16
N LEU A 103 -4.50 -20.67 6.82
CA LEU A 103 -5.48 -21.70 6.45
C LEU A 103 -5.34 -22.13 4.99
N ALA A 104 -4.90 -21.23 4.12
CA ALA A 104 -4.54 -21.55 2.74
C ALA A 104 -3.54 -20.51 2.22
N ALA A 105 -2.51 -20.96 1.49
CA ALA A 105 -1.56 -20.07 0.84
C ALA A 105 -1.02 -20.71 -0.44
N ARG A 106 -0.84 -19.92 -1.51
CA ARG A 106 -0.28 -20.41 -2.76
C ARG A 106 0.42 -19.30 -3.53
N PHE A 107 1.54 -19.66 -4.14
CA PHE A 107 2.20 -18.84 -5.16
C PHE A 107 1.62 -19.10 -6.54
N GLN A 108 1.47 -18.03 -7.31
CA GLN A 108 1.10 -18.06 -8.73
C GLN A 108 1.96 -17.07 -9.53
N ILE A 109 2.10 -17.32 -10.84
CA ILE A 109 2.88 -16.46 -11.74
C ILE A 109 2.04 -15.24 -12.14
N GLU A 110 0.74 -15.48 -12.31
CA GLU A 110 -0.29 -14.49 -12.60
C GLU A 110 -0.35 -13.40 -11.54
N GLY A 111 -0.90 -12.24 -11.90
CA GLY A 111 -1.16 -11.15 -10.97
C GLY A 111 -2.18 -11.54 -9.89
N GLU A 112 -2.50 -10.60 -9.01
CA GLU A 112 -3.65 -10.74 -8.11
C GLU A 112 -4.93 -10.81 -8.93
N ASP A 113 -5.67 -11.91 -8.80
CA ASP A 113 -6.90 -12.14 -9.56
C ASP A 113 -7.96 -12.90 -8.74
N THR A 114 -9.21 -12.77 -9.17
CA THR A 114 -10.36 -13.42 -8.51
C THR A 114 -10.23 -14.95 -8.53
N ILE A 115 -9.67 -15.51 -9.61
CA ILE A 115 -9.51 -16.96 -9.77
C ILE A 115 -8.56 -17.51 -8.71
N GLY A 116 -7.43 -16.85 -8.46
CA GLY A 116 -6.49 -17.21 -7.42
C GLY A 116 -7.13 -17.20 -6.02
N TYR A 117 -7.92 -16.16 -5.71
CA TYR A 117 -8.66 -16.09 -4.46
C TYR A 117 -9.69 -17.19 -4.29
N LEU A 118 -10.48 -17.51 -5.32
CA LEU A 118 -11.48 -18.58 -5.26
C LEU A 118 -10.86 -19.96 -5.13
N ARG A 119 -9.72 -20.20 -5.78
CA ARG A 119 -8.95 -21.45 -5.62
C ARG A 119 -8.51 -21.65 -4.18
N GLN A 120 -7.93 -20.62 -3.56
CA GLN A 120 -7.48 -20.70 -2.18
C GLN A 120 -8.63 -20.72 -1.17
N LEU A 121 -9.73 -20.03 -1.47
CA LEU A 121 -10.97 -20.12 -0.69
C LEU A 121 -11.49 -21.57 -0.67
N ARG A 122 -11.52 -22.23 -1.84
CA ARG A 122 -11.94 -23.64 -1.95
C ARG A 122 -11.08 -24.54 -1.09
N VAL A 123 -9.75 -24.43 -1.17
CA VAL A 123 -8.81 -25.21 -0.35
C VAL A 123 -9.07 -25.01 1.14
N MET A 124 -9.24 -23.75 1.58
CA MET A 124 -9.55 -23.43 2.97
C MET A 124 -10.87 -24.06 3.40
N VAL A 125 -11.95 -23.91 2.62
CA VAL A 125 -13.27 -24.47 2.94
C VAL A 125 -13.25 -25.98 3.02
N GLU A 126 -12.57 -26.66 2.08
CA GLU A 126 -12.47 -28.12 2.06
C GLU A 126 -11.67 -28.67 3.25
N THR A 127 -10.69 -27.90 3.75
CA THR A 127 -9.80 -28.35 4.84
C THR A 127 -10.31 -27.96 6.23
N TYR A 128 -10.85 -26.75 6.38
CA TYR A 128 -11.19 -26.15 7.68
C TYR A 128 -12.67 -25.78 7.84
N GLY A 129 -13.48 -25.89 6.77
CA GLY A 129 -14.87 -25.47 6.75
C GLY A 129 -15.06 -23.99 6.38
N VAL A 130 -16.34 -23.56 6.34
CA VAL A 130 -16.72 -22.19 5.95
C VAL A 130 -16.55 -21.24 7.15
N PRO A 131 -15.78 -20.15 7.02
CA PRO A 131 -15.65 -19.15 8.08
C PRO A 131 -16.91 -18.29 8.19
N VAL A 132 -17.13 -17.71 9.36
CA VAL A 132 -18.26 -16.79 9.61
C VAL A 132 -18.11 -15.50 8.79
N ALA A 133 -16.88 -15.00 8.65
CA ALA A 133 -16.58 -13.80 7.88
C ALA A 133 -15.21 -13.89 7.20
N VAL A 134 -15.11 -13.29 6.02
CA VAL A 134 -13.83 -13.03 5.34
C VAL A 134 -13.59 -11.53 5.35
N TYR A 135 -12.43 -11.13 5.86
CA TYR A 135 -11.96 -9.75 5.89
C TYR A 135 -10.92 -9.54 4.80
N GLN A 136 -11.08 -8.49 4.00
CA GLN A 136 -10.25 -8.19 2.85
C GLN A 136 -9.99 -6.68 2.80
N ASP A 137 -8.85 -6.28 2.22
CA ASP A 137 -8.60 -4.88 1.91
C ASP A 137 -9.48 -4.41 0.74
N GLN A 138 -9.69 -3.10 0.62
CA GLN A 138 -10.47 -2.47 -0.46
C GLN A 138 -9.70 -2.46 -1.79
N HIS A 139 -9.07 -3.57 -2.16
CA HIS A 139 -8.37 -3.68 -3.42
C HIS A 139 -9.35 -3.83 -4.59
N GLY A 140 -8.99 -3.24 -5.74
CA GLY A 140 -9.86 -3.12 -6.92
C GLY A 140 -10.35 -4.44 -7.52
N THR A 141 -9.68 -5.55 -7.19
CA THR A 141 -10.05 -6.93 -7.59
C THR A 141 -11.38 -7.38 -6.99
N PHE A 142 -11.78 -6.82 -5.84
CA PHE A 142 -12.98 -7.23 -5.12
C PHE A 142 -14.12 -6.23 -5.16
N GLN A 143 -13.79 -4.96 -5.33
CA GLN A 143 -14.75 -3.88 -5.46
C GLN A 143 -14.27 -2.90 -6.52
N ARG A 144 -15.19 -2.50 -7.39
CA ARG A 144 -14.95 -1.43 -8.34
C ARG A 144 -14.70 -0.13 -7.57
N ASN A 145 -13.46 0.33 -7.59
CA ASN A 145 -12.99 1.51 -6.85
C ASN A 145 -12.47 2.62 -7.80
N ASP A 146 -12.80 2.54 -9.08
CA ASP A 146 -12.44 3.55 -10.07
C ASP A 146 -13.37 4.79 -10.03
N LYS A 147 -12.91 5.88 -10.63
CA LYS A 147 -13.66 7.15 -10.69
C LYS A 147 -14.56 7.26 -11.93
N ASN A 148 -14.73 6.21 -12.72
CA ASN A 148 -15.45 6.27 -13.99
C ASN A 148 -16.94 5.98 -13.75
N TRP A 149 -17.66 6.95 -13.20
CA TRP A 149 -19.10 6.82 -13.02
C TRP A 149 -19.83 6.95 -14.36
N SER A 150 -20.81 6.09 -14.62
CA SER A 150 -21.82 6.37 -15.64
C SER A 150 -22.85 7.37 -15.12
N VAL A 151 -23.49 8.09 -16.04
CA VAL A 151 -24.55 9.07 -15.70
C VAL A 151 -25.68 8.43 -14.88
N GLU A 152 -26.00 7.15 -15.14
CA GLU A 152 -26.99 6.40 -14.36
C GLU A 152 -26.53 6.07 -12.93
N GLU A 153 -25.24 5.78 -12.73
CA GLU A 153 -24.66 5.51 -11.41
C GLU A 153 -24.60 6.80 -10.58
N GLU A 154 -24.28 7.94 -11.19
CA GLU A 154 -24.29 9.26 -10.53
C GLU A 154 -25.70 9.62 -10.03
N LEU A 155 -26.72 9.44 -10.87
CA LEU A 155 -28.13 9.68 -10.52
C LEU A 155 -28.62 8.77 -9.38
N LYS A 156 -28.11 7.53 -9.29
CA LYS A 156 -28.45 6.58 -8.22
C LYS A 156 -27.59 6.74 -6.97
N GLY A 157 -26.53 7.53 -7.01
CA GLY A 157 -25.58 7.73 -5.91
C GLY A 157 -24.79 6.47 -5.52
N ARG A 158 -24.72 5.46 -6.39
CA ARG A 158 -23.94 4.22 -6.17
C ARG A 158 -23.41 3.64 -7.47
N GLN A 159 -22.18 3.13 -7.45
CA GLN A 159 -21.61 2.38 -8.56
C GLN A 159 -22.23 0.98 -8.62
N THR A 160 -22.48 0.52 -9.84
CA THR A 160 -22.84 -0.86 -10.12
C THR A 160 -21.57 -1.72 -10.22
N PRO A 161 -21.61 -2.97 -9.74
CA PRO A 161 -20.50 -3.90 -9.93
C PRO A 161 -20.16 -4.04 -11.42
N THR A 162 -18.88 -4.22 -11.73
CA THR A 162 -18.46 -4.59 -13.09
C THR A 162 -19.16 -5.89 -13.50
N PRO A 163 -19.74 -5.98 -14.72
CA PRO A 163 -20.40 -7.21 -15.19
C PRO A 163 -19.47 -8.43 -15.19
#